data_AF-E2C3B0-F1
#
_entry.id   AF-E2C3B0-F1
#
_cell.length_a   1.000
_cell.length_b   1.000
_cell.length_c   1.000
_cell.angle_alpha   90.00
_cell.angle_beta   90.00
_cell.angle_gamma   90.00
#
_symmetry.space_group_name_H-M   'P 1'
#
loop_
_entity.id
_entity.type
_entity.pdbx_description
1 polymer ?
#
loop_
_entity_poly.entity_id
_entity_poly.type
_entity_poly.pdbx_seq_one_letter_code
_entity_poly.pdbx_strand_id
1 'polypeptide(L)'
;MLAERVNPPTARGTKAKQEEDERWLACRRGAGHDETQGEGRIVRVGARGSEEGAGDGRRGEADEEDKNGAAGSRLLQTLILALIGLTFYAYYRTTVYDVRQFSLPRNTNHTVYQEGLHLHMNLSVDTRLTGAPRNSSSDNVAPSQYTAHSVNNLSTLLTTLSTSSSSSSASTSVSSKQSNEKQSAVQTVRISVSNATRSSSVVVRSDSARAIYETGHTVPIPERCPNLGKDMDLVVIVMSAPTHLDARTAIRQTWGHYGQRSDMSVLFMLGTTNDRKVETILRKEQNMYNDIIRGRFLDSYSNLTLKTISTLEWVGSYCPKVKYLLKTDDDMFINVPRLLAFVSKHARDRNVIFGRLARKWKPIRNRKSKYYVSQAQFQQSIFPDFTTGPAYLLSSDTVRRLYDAALDHTYLKLEDVFMTGIVAHKLGIKRSHANEFLNKRIPYTACNIQRGISIHMVKYSEQFDLWKKLLDGKSKCK
;
A
#
# COMPACT_ATOMS: atom_id res chain seq x y z
N MET A 1 -61.98 35.70 -26.08
CA MET A 1 -60.69 35.10 -26.44
C MET A 1 -60.00 34.68 -25.15
N LEU A 2 -59.81 33.38 -24.97
CA LEU A 2 -59.35 32.73 -23.73
C LEU A 2 -57.82 32.81 -23.59
N ALA A 3 -57.38 32.88 -22.34
CA ALA A 3 -56.00 32.70 -21.90
C ALA A 3 -55.69 31.20 -21.68
N GLU A 4 -54.49 30.74 -22.05
CA GLU A 4 -54.00 29.41 -21.68
C GLU A 4 -52.59 29.42 -21.07
N ARG A 5 -52.42 28.46 -20.16
CA ARG A 5 -51.42 28.34 -19.10
C ARG A 5 -50.08 27.79 -19.58
N VAL A 6 -48.99 28.25 -18.98
CA VAL A 6 -47.65 27.65 -19.07
C VAL A 6 -47.49 26.57 -18.00
N ASN A 7 -47.16 25.33 -18.40
CA ASN A 7 -46.84 24.21 -17.50
C ASN A 7 -45.36 24.23 -17.05
N PRO A 8 -45.03 23.81 -15.81
CA PRO A 8 -43.65 23.70 -15.33
C PRO A 8 -42.95 22.40 -15.79
N PRO A 9 -41.60 22.36 -15.79
CA PRO A 9 -40.84 21.23 -16.32
C PRO A 9 -40.92 19.98 -15.43
N THR A 10 -40.94 18.83 -16.11
CA THR A 10 -41.23 17.49 -15.59
C THR A 10 -40.14 16.89 -14.70
N ALA A 11 -40.59 16.07 -13.74
CA ALA A 11 -39.83 15.35 -12.71
C ALA A 11 -38.90 14.21 -13.20
N ARG A 12 -38.25 14.36 -14.37
CA ARG A 12 -37.21 13.40 -14.86
C ARG A 12 -35.78 13.81 -14.46
N GLY A 13 -35.55 15.05 -14.03
CA GLY A 13 -34.23 15.54 -13.62
C GLY A 13 -33.80 15.18 -12.19
N THR A 14 -34.70 14.67 -11.36
CA THR A 14 -34.44 14.39 -9.93
C THR A 14 -33.93 12.97 -9.66
N LYS A 15 -34.32 11.97 -10.48
CA LYS A 15 -33.84 10.58 -10.33
C LYS A 15 -32.36 10.39 -10.66
N ALA A 16 -31.84 11.05 -11.70
CA ALA A 16 -30.42 11.00 -12.05
C ALA A 16 -29.52 11.68 -10.99
N LYS A 17 -30.08 12.65 -10.26
CA LYS A 17 -29.41 13.36 -9.16
C LYS A 17 -29.42 12.52 -7.87
N GLN A 18 -30.50 11.76 -7.63
CA GLN A 18 -30.59 10.78 -6.54
C GLN A 18 -29.65 9.57 -6.73
N GLU A 19 -29.45 9.07 -7.96
CA GLU A 19 -28.46 8.00 -8.23
C GLU A 19 -27.00 8.47 -8.04
N GLU A 20 -26.70 9.74 -8.31
CA GLU A 20 -25.38 10.33 -8.00
C GLU A 20 -25.15 10.51 -6.49
N ASP A 21 -26.18 10.87 -5.72
CA ASP A 21 -26.13 10.97 -4.25
C ASP A 21 -26.12 9.58 -3.56
N GLU A 22 -26.73 8.55 -4.15
CA GLU A 22 -26.62 7.15 -3.72
C GLU A 22 -25.20 6.58 -3.96
N ARG A 23 -24.56 6.96 -5.07
CA ARG A 23 -23.15 6.62 -5.35
C ARG A 23 -22.19 7.26 -4.34
N TRP A 24 -22.58 8.41 -3.79
CA TRP A 24 -21.93 9.07 -2.65
C TRP A 24 -22.10 8.31 -1.33
N LEU A 25 -23.29 7.75 -1.06
CA LEU A 25 -23.58 6.96 0.15
C LEU A 25 -22.86 5.60 0.17
N ALA A 26 -22.59 4.99 -0.98
CA ALA A 26 -21.78 3.77 -1.08
C ALA A 26 -20.31 3.97 -0.62
N CYS A 27 -19.75 5.18 -0.81
CA CYS A 27 -18.44 5.57 -0.26
C CYS A 27 -18.47 5.96 1.23
N ARG A 28 -19.66 6.08 1.84
CA ARG A 28 -19.84 6.54 3.22
C ARG A 28 -19.90 5.39 4.25
N ARG A 29 -20.08 4.14 3.81
CA ARG A 29 -20.22 2.97 4.71
C ARG A 29 -18.96 2.11 4.87
N GLY A 30 -17.82 2.49 4.29
CA GLY A 30 -16.60 1.67 4.29
C GLY A 30 -15.46 2.13 5.21
N ALA A 31 -15.58 3.27 5.89
CA ALA A 31 -14.49 3.80 6.73
C ALA A 31 -15.07 4.51 7.97
N GLY A 32 -15.46 3.70 8.95
CA GLY A 32 -15.87 4.14 10.27
C GLY A 32 -16.03 2.93 11.14
N HIS A 33 -15.01 2.60 11.94
CA HIS A 33 -15.22 1.80 13.13
C HIS A 33 -14.53 2.52 14.28
N ASP A 34 -15.38 3.06 15.14
CA ASP A 34 -15.10 3.54 16.48
C ASP A 34 -14.80 2.33 17.37
N GLU A 35 -13.73 2.44 18.15
CA GLU A 35 -13.50 1.63 19.34
C GLU A 35 -14.44 2.11 20.44
N THR A 36 -15.31 1.25 20.96
CA THR A 36 -15.75 1.35 22.36
C THR A 36 -16.00 -0.02 22.95
N GLN A 37 -15.52 -0.15 24.18
CA GLN A 37 -15.64 -1.29 25.09
C GLN A 37 -17.10 -1.64 25.40
N GLY A 38 -17.37 -2.92 25.65
CA GLY A 38 -18.64 -3.39 26.18
C GLY A 38 -18.51 -4.82 26.71
N GLU A 39 -18.42 -4.92 28.03
CA GLU A 39 -18.34 -6.16 28.80
C GLU A 39 -19.60 -7.04 28.68
N GLY A 40 -19.35 -8.35 28.77
CA GLY A 40 -20.18 -9.41 29.36
C GLY A 40 -21.71 -9.36 29.30
N ARG A 41 -22.31 -10.34 28.62
CA ARG A 41 -23.37 -11.16 29.25
C ARG A 41 -23.55 -12.51 28.55
N ILE A 42 -23.26 -13.56 29.30
CA ILE A 42 -23.58 -14.96 29.00
C ILE A 42 -25.10 -15.12 29.18
N VAL A 43 -25.80 -15.57 28.14
CA VAL A 43 -27.20 -16.03 28.23
C VAL A 43 -27.20 -17.54 28.14
N ARG A 44 -27.42 -18.19 29.30
CA ARG A 44 -27.81 -19.59 29.41
C ARG A 44 -29.26 -19.72 28.96
N VAL A 45 -29.53 -20.58 27.99
CA VAL A 45 -30.89 -21.06 27.70
C VAL A 45 -31.11 -22.31 28.54
N GLY A 46 -31.94 -22.19 29.58
CA GLY A 46 -32.44 -23.30 30.36
C GLY A 46 -33.68 -23.90 29.70
N ALA A 47 -33.65 -25.21 29.44
CA ALA A 47 -34.80 -25.98 29.03
C ALA A 47 -35.64 -26.36 30.26
N ARG A 48 -36.95 -26.08 30.21
CA ARG A 48 -37.98 -26.51 31.16
C ARG A 48 -38.57 -27.84 30.67
N GLY A 49 -38.74 -28.78 31.59
CA GLY A 49 -39.26 -30.11 31.31
C GLY A 49 -40.78 -30.17 31.15
N SER A 50 -41.21 -31.31 30.63
CA SER A 50 -42.55 -31.88 30.77
C SER A 50 -42.38 -33.40 30.89
N GLU A 51 -42.93 -33.95 31.97
CA GLU A 51 -43.09 -35.39 32.24
C GLU A 51 -44.21 -35.99 31.37
N GLU A 52 -44.08 -37.26 31.00
CA GLU A 52 -45.08 -38.34 31.20
C GLU A 52 -44.62 -39.65 30.53
N GLY A 53 -44.91 -40.79 31.17
CA GLY A 53 -45.17 -42.05 30.44
C GLY A 53 -44.29 -43.28 30.75
N ALA A 54 -44.70 -44.01 31.79
CA ALA A 54 -44.44 -45.41 32.18
C ALA A 54 -43.95 -46.45 31.13
N GLY A 55 -43.22 -47.47 31.61
CA GLY A 55 -43.28 -48.81 31.02
C GLY A 55 -42.07 -49.75 31.20
N ASP A 56 -42.12 -50.55 32.27
CA ASP A 56 -41.72 -51.98 32.36
C ASP A 56 -40.23 -52.40 32.33
N GLY A 57 -39.90 -53.33 33.23
CA GLY A 57 -38.56 -53.78 33.55
C GLY A 57 -38.18 -55.14 32.98
N ARG A 58 -36.87 -55.41 32.96
CA ARG A 58 -36.29 -56.76 33.11
C ARG A 58 -34.84 -56.67 33.60
N ARG A 59 -34.55 -57.49 34.62
CA ARG A 59 -33.24 -57.79 35.22
C ARG A 59 -32.38 -58.68 34.32
N GLY A 60 -31.05 -58.62 34.56
CA GLY A 60 -30.06 -59.67 34.27
C GLY A 60 -29.02 -59.22 33.23
N GLU A 61 -27.87 -58.66 33.62
CA GLU A 61 -26.65 -59.36 34.11
C GLU A 61 -25.77 -59.89 32.96
N ALA A 62 -24.71 -59.15 32.63
CA ALA A 62 -23.42 -59.63 32.09
C ALA A 62 -22.47 -58.43 31.88
N ASP A 63 -21.84 -57.97 32.96
CA ASP A 63 -20.60 -57.20 32.93
C ASP A 63 -19.43 -58.19 32.81
N GLU A 64 -18.87 -58.42 31.62
CA GLU A 64 -17.44 -58.83 31.51
C GLU A 64 -16.86 -58.74 30.09
N GLU A 65 -17.00 -57.60 29.38
CA GLU A 65 -16.32 -57.48 28.07
C GLU A 65 -15.98 -56.03 27.65
N ASP A 66 -15.37 -55.22 28.52
CA ASP A 66 -14.84 -53.91 28.06
C ASP A 66 -13.58 -53.42 28.80
N LYS A 67 -12.53 -54.25 28.87
CA LYS A 67 -11.19 -53.81 29.30
C LYS A 67 -10.13 -53.75 28.19
N ASN A 68 -10.44 -54.22 26.98
CA ASN A 68 -9.52 -54.16 25.84
C ASN A 68 -9.77 -52.99 24.86
N GLY A 69 -10.94 -52.33 24.90
CA GLY A 69 -11.24 -51.18 24.02
C GLY A 69 -10.59 -49.85 24.46
N ALA A 70 -10.44 -49.64 25.77
CA ALA A 70 -9.91 -48.39 26.32
C ALA A 70 -8.39 -48.22 26.15
N ALA A 71 -7.63 -49.32 26.02
CA ALA A 71 -6.18 -49.28 25.83
C ALA A 71 -5.80 -48.93 24.38
N GLY A 72 -6.53 -49.46 23.39
CA GLY A 72 -6.30 -49.18 21.96
C GLY A 72 -6.59 -47.71 21.59
N SER A 73 -7.60 -47.11 22.20
CA SER A 73 -7.97 -45.70 22.01
C SER A 73 -6.88 -44.72 22.48
N ARG A 74 -6.26 -44.99 23.65
CA ARG A 74 -5.18 -44.15 24.19
C ARG A 74 -3.89 -44.26 23.40
N LEU A 75 -3.56 -45.46 22.91
CA LEU A 75 -2.40 -45.69 22.05
C LEU A 75 -2.55 -44.97 20.70
N LEU A 76 -3.73 -45.05 20.09
CA LEU A 76 -4.03 -44.36 18.85
C LEU A 76 -3.98 -42.83 19.01
N GLN A 77 -4.54 -42.30 20.10
CA GLN A 77 -4.50 -40.87 20.39
C GLN A 77 -3.07 -40.38 20.64
N THR A 78 -2.23 -41.18 21.29
CA THR A 78 -0.82 -40.86 21.53
C THR A 78 -0.02 -40.89 20.23
N LEU A 79 -0.28 -41.84 19.33
CA LEU A 79 0.34 -41.89 18.01
C LEU A 79 -0.06 -40.70 17.13
N ILE A 80 -1.32 -40.28 17.17
CA ILE A 80 -1.79 -39.10 16.43
C ILE A 80 -1.11 -37.82 16.96
N LEU A 81 -1.03 -37.64 18.27
CA LEU A 81 -0.34 -36.50 18.87
C LEU A 81 1.16 -36.51 18.59
N ALA A 82 1.80 -37.69 18.57
CA ALA A 82 3.20 -37.85 18.20
C ALA A 82 3.44 -37.50 16.72
N LEU A 83 2.55 -37.90 15.81
CA LEU A 83 2.61 -37.55 14.39
C LEU A 83 2.40 -36.04 14.15
N ILE A 84 1.47 -35.42 14.89
CA ILE A 84 1.30 -33.96 14.85
C ILE A 84 2.57 -33.27 15.39
N GLY A 85 3.14 -33.75 16.49
CA GLY A 85 4.40 -33.23 17.03
C GLY A 85 5.58 -33.37 16.06
N LEU A 86 5.70 -34.53 15.40
CA LEU A 86 6.73 -34.79 14.38
C LEU A 86 6.57 -33.93 13.13
N THR A 87 5.34 -33.68 12.68
CA THR A 87 5.08 -32.80 11.53
C THR A 87 5.38 -31.33 11.86
N PHE A 88 5.01 -30.85 13.05
CA PHE A 88 5.42 -29.53 13.53
C PHE A 88 6.92 -29.41 13.73
N TYR A 89 7.58 -30.45 14.27
CA TYR A 89 9.02 -30.48 14.45
C TYR A 89 9.75 -30.48 13.10
N ALA A 90 9.32 -31.30 12.14
CA ALA A 90 9.88 -31.33 10.79
C ALA A 90 9.67 -30.00 10.06
N TYR A 91 8.48 -29.41 10.15
CA TYR A 91 8.19 -28.08 9.62
C TYR A 91 9.08 -27.00 10.25
N TYR A 92 9.24 -27.01 11.57
CA TYR A 92 10.12 -26.09 12.28
C TYR A 92 11.59 -26.29 11.89
N ARG A 93 12.04 -27.55 11.78
CA ARG A 93 13.42 -27.89 11.35
C ARG A 93 13.72 -27.41 9.94
N THR A 94 12.82 -27.65 8.98
CA THR A 94 13.04 -27.27 7.57
C THR A 94 12.90 -25.76 7.35
N THR A 95 12.00 -25.09 8.07
CA THR A 95 11.83 -23.63 7.91
C THR A 95 12.86 -22.80 8.66
N VAL A 96 13.41 -23.29 9.78
CA VAL A 96 14.35 -22.51 10.61
C VAL A 96 15.81 -22.78 10.27
N TYR A 97 16.18 -23.98 9.78
CA TYR A 97 17.57 -24.34 9.51
C TYR A 97 17.94 -24.48 8.03
N ASP A 98 17.05 -24.93 7.13
CA ASP A 98 17.40 -25.06 5.70
C ASP A 98 17.37 -23.73 4.93
N VAL A 99 16.71 -22.70 5.44
CA VAL A 99 16.76 -21.35 4.84
C VAL A 99 18.17 -20.74 4.96
N ARG A 100 19.05 -21.28 5.81
CA ARG A 100 20.46 -20.86 5.90
C ARG A 100 21.41 -21.56 4.92
N GLN A 101 21.00 -22.64 4.25
CA GLN A 101 21.92 -23.41 3.38
C GLN A 101 21.76 -23.17 1.87
N PHE A 102 20.70 -22.49 1.42
CA PHE A 102 20.53 -22.14 0.00
C PHE A 102 21.16 -20.79 -0.41
N SER A 103 21.94 -20.16 0.47
CA SER A 103 22.64 -18.89 0.21
C SER A 103 24.17 -19.07 0.12
N LEU A 104 24.63 -20.05 -0.67
CA LEU A 104 26.02 -20.11 -1.12
C LEU A 104 26.07 -19.88 -2.64
N PRO A 105 26.72 -18.81 -3.14
CA PRO A 105 26.93 -18.64 -4.56
C PRO A 105 27.94 -19.67 -5.05
N ARG A 106 27.55 -20.46 -6.04
CA ARG A 106 28.44 -21.34 -6.80
C ARG A 106 29.38 -20.44 -7.61
N ASN A 107 30.66 -20.49 -7.28
CA ASN A 107 31.73 -19.76 -7.94
C ASN A 107 31.85 -20.21 -9.41
N THR A 108 31.50 -19.34 -10.34
CA THR A 108 31.83 -19.49 -11.76
C THR A 108 32.55 -18.24 -12.22
N ASN A 109 33.87 -18.36 -12.37
CA ASN A 109 34.71 -17.42 -13.09
C ASN A 109 34.23 -17.32 -14.53
N HIS A 110 33.63 -16.20 -14.91
CA HIS A 110 33.57 -15.78 -16.31
C HIS A 110 33.74 -14.26 -16.39
N THR A 111 34.95 -13.88 -16.78
CA THR A 111 35.32 -12.57 -17.28
C THR A 111 34.57 -12.29 -18.58
N VAL A 112 33.68 -11.29 -18.58
CA VAL A 112 33.14 -10.68 -19.80
C VAL A 112 33.23 -9.18 -19.64
N TYR A 113 33.93 -8.56 -20.60
CA TYR A 113 34.16 -7.14 -20.77
C TYR A 113 32.85 -6.35 -20.74
N GLN A 114 32.82 -5.27 -19.94
CA GLN A 114 31.78 -4.27 -19.98
C GLN A 114 32.44 -2.89 -20.14
N GLU A 115 32.81 -2.56 -21.37
CA GLU A 115 33.04 -1.18 -21.79
C GLU A 115 31.71 -0.53 -22.18
N GLY A 116 31.52 0.70 -21.70
CA GLY A 116 30.68 1.70 -22.37
C GLY A 116 29.19 1.73 -22.02
N LEU A 117 28.84 2.22 -20.83
CA LEU A 117 27.74 3.20 -20.59
C LEU A 117 27.60 3.46 -19.08
N HIS A 118 28.59 4.14 -18.50
CA HIS A 118 28.49 4.78 -17.19
C HIS A 118 28.31 6.29 -17.38
N LEU A 119 27.08 6.75 -17.24
CA LEU A 119 26.75 8.16 -17.05
C LEU A 119 25.60 8.23 -16.04
N HIS A 120 25.93 8.11 -14.74
CA HIS A 120 25.56 9.06 -13.69
C HIS A 120 25.80 8.51 -12.26
N MET A 121 26.68 9.24 -11.55
CA MET A 121 26.70 9.60 -10.13
C MET A 121 26.27 8.57 -9.07
N ASN A 122 27.27 7.91 -8.47
CA ASN A 122 27.24 7.47 -7.08
C ASN A 122 27.84 8.58 -6.20
N LEU A 123 27.13 8.99 -5.14
CA LEU A 123 27.67 9.81 -4.07
C LEU A 123 27.76 8.94 -2.80
N SER A 124 28.95 8.40 -2.53
CA SER A 124 29.32 7.82 -1.24
C SER A 124 30.07 8.89 -0.44
N VAL A 125 29.61 9.19 0.77
CA VAL A 125 30.31 10.09 1.70
C VAL A 125 31.07 9.24 2.71
N ASP A 126 32.39 9.15 2.52
CA ASP A 126 33.34 8.70 3.53
C ASP A 126 33.94 9.96 4.19
N THR A 127 33.93 10.01 5.53
CA THR A 127 34.53 11.12 6.28
C THR A 127 35.65 10.59 7.17
N ARG A 128 36.90 10.82 6.77
CA ARG A 128 38.09 10.84 7.64
C ARG A 128 38.76 12.20 7.49
N LEU A 129 39.24 12.77 8.60
CA LEU A 129 40.42 13.66 8.78
C LEU A 129 40.33 14.20 10.22
N THR A 130 41.10 13.70 11.19
CA THR A 130 42.44 14.18 11.61
C THR A 130 42.60 15.70 11.70
N GLY A 131 42.78 16.19 12.93
CA GLY A 131 43.32 17.51 13.23
C GLY A 131 43.89 17.52 14.66
N ALA A 132 45.19 17.83 14.77
CA ALA A 132 45.92 18.11 16.00
C ALA A 132 46.43 19.58 15.91
N PRO A 133 47.13 20.13 16.92
CA PRO A 133 46.81 20.21 18.35
C PRO A 133 46.98 21.66 18.89
N ARG A 134 46.54 21.93 20.13
CA ARG A 134 47.34 22.55 21.23
C ARG A 134 46.48 22.93 22.45
N ASN A 135 46.95 22.42 23.60
CA ASN A 135 47.10 22.96 24.96
C ASN A 135 46.04 23.95 25.49
N SER A 136 45.59 23.92 26.74
CA SER A 136 45.93 23.31 28.04
C SER A 136 44.78 23.78 28.95
N SER A 137 44.23 23.11 29.96
CA SER A 137 44.77 22.40 31.13
C SER A 137 43.56 21.87 31.92
N SER A 138 43.71 20.73 32.60
CA SER A 138 43.23 20.39 33.97
C SER A 138 41.80 20.82 34.40
N ASP A 139 40.90 20.00 34.93
CA ASP A 139 41.02 18.80 35.76
C ASP A 139 39.68 18.02 35.82
N ASN A 140 39.84 16.72 36.06
CA ASN A 140 39.03 15.79 36.87
C ASN A 140 37.51 15.61 36.68
N VAL A 141 37.20 14.37 36.29
CA VAL A 141 35.93 13.63 36.35
C VAL A 141 35.62 13.21 37.80
N ALA A 142 34.34 13.20 38.19
CA ALA A 142 33.55 12.05 38.71
C ALA A 142 32.32 12.54 39.55
N PRO A 143 31.39 11.67 40.03
CA PRO A 143 30.08 11.51 39.38
C PRO A 143 28.88 11.51 40.36
N SER A 144 27.66 11.73 39.86
CA SER A 144 26.41 11.27 40.51
C SER A 144 25.24 11.50 39.55
N GLN A 145 24.52 10.46 39.10
CA GLN A 145 23.36 9.85 39.75
C GLN A 145 22.41 10.88 40.37
N TYR A 146 21.19 11.02 39.83
CA TYR A 146 19.92 10.79 40.53
C TYR A 146 18.72 10.98 39.58
N THR A 147 17.94 9.91 39.50
CA THR A 147 16.47 9.77 39.39
C THR A 147 15.57 10.98 39.09
N ALA A 148 14.71 10.74 38.09
CA ALA A 148 13.25 10.92 38.06
C ALA A 148 12.61 12.17 38.70
N HIS A 149 11.79 12.90 37.93
CA HIS A 149 10.33 12.94 38.14
C HIS A 149 9.60 13.65 36.99
N SER A 150 8.42 13.11 36.71
CA SER A 150 7.33 13.60 35.86
C SER A 150 6.68 14.85 36.44
N VAL A 151 6.27 15.83 35.61
CA VAL A 151 4.88 16.34 35.50
C VAL A 151 4.68 17.39 34.39
N ASN A 152 3.59 17.19 33.62
CA ASN A 152 2.58 18.13 33.11
C ASN A 152 2.91 19.40 32.30
N ASN A 153 2.45 19.35 31.04
CA ASN A 153 1.55 20.29 30.33
C ASN A 153 1.44 21.77 30.77
N LEU A 154 1.68 22.65 29.78
CA LEU A 154 0.72 23.60 29.15
C LEU A 154 1.29 25.04 29.02
N SER A 155 1.37 25.52 27.76
CA SER A 155 1.18 26.90 27.23
C SER A 155 1.58 28.10 28.12
N THR A 156 2.31 29.15 27.68
CA THR A 156 1.97 30.11 26.60
C THR A 156 3.04 31.23 26.51
N LEU A 157 3.34 31.72 25.28
CA LEU A 157 3.73 33.09 24.82
C LEU A 157 4.97 33.89 25.34
N LEU A 158 5.90 34.09 24.37
CA LEU A 158 6.54 35.34 23.87
C LEU A 158 7.69 36.13 24.61
N THR A 159 8.82 36.24 23.87
CA THR A 159 9.83 37.35 23.73
C THR A 159 10.74 37.70 24.92
N THR A 160 12.09 37.66 24.86
CA THR A 160 13.02 38.39 23.96
C THR A 160 14.49 37.90 24.05
N LEU A 161 15.20 37.98 22.90
CA LEU A 161 16.64 38.25 22.62
C LEU A 161 17.82 37.44 23.25
N SER A 162 18.40 36.60 22.37
CA SER A 162 19.83 36.50 21.98
C SER A 162 20.93 36.14 22.98
N THR A 163 21.55 34.95 22.80
CA THR A 163 22.89 34.81 22.16
C THR A 163 23.32 33.33 21.97
N SER A 164 23.73 33.03 20.73
CA SER A 164 24.65 31.99 20.22
C SER A 164 24.76 30.60 20.88
N SER A 165 24.37 29.56 20.14
CA SER A 165 25.30 28.47 19.80
C SER A 165 24.84 27.71 18.55
N SER A 166 25.83 27.38 17.73
CA SER A 166 25.78 26.88 16.36
C SER A 166 25.25 25.45 16.24
N SER A 167 24.24 25.25 15.38
CA SER A 167 23.94 23.96 14.77
C SER A 167 23.61 24.15 13.29
N SER A 168 24.23 23.33 12.45
CA SER A 168 24.15 23.35 10.99
C SER A 168 22.72 23.18 10.50
N SER A 169 22.16 24.22 9.89
CA SER A 169 20.84 24.23 9.27
C SER A 169 20.96 24.61 7.80
N ALA A 170 20.21 23.90 6.94
CA ALA A 170 20.01 24.29 5.56
C ALA A 170 19.33 25.66 5.52
N SER A 171 19.97 26.65 4.88
CA SER A 171 19.46 28.02 4.80
C SER A 171 18.50 28.17 3.62
N THR A 172 17.20 28.23 3.91
CA THR A 172 16.16 28.58 2.94
C THR A 172 16.00 30.10 2.93
N SER A 173 16.49 30.78 1.90
CA SER A 173 16.22 32.22 1.70
C SER A 173 14.93 32.42 0.89
N VAL A 174 13.90 33.02 1.49
CA VAL A 174 12.67 33.45 0.81
C VAL A 174 12.82 34.93 0.43
N SER A 175 12.75 35.24 -0.86
CA SER A 175 12.67 36.63 -1.34
C SER A 175 11.27 36.91 -1.88
N SER A 176 10.53 37.78 -1.21
CA SER A 176 9.27 38.36 -1.69
C SER A 176 9.52 39.74 -2.30
N LYS A 177 9.27 39.90 -3.62
CA LYS A 177 9.10 41.22 -4.23
C LYS A 177 7.61 41.56 -4.22
N GLN A 178 7.26 42.66 -3.56
CA GLN A 178 5.91 43.23 -3.59
C GLN A 178 5.73 44.05 -4.87
N SER A 179 4.78 43.65 -5.71
CA SER A 179 4.13 44.53 -6.67
C SER A 179 2.64 44.18 -6.67
N ASN A 180 1.80 45.17 -6.39
CA ASN A 180 0.35 45.07 -6.29
C ASN A 180 -0.25 44.65 -7.64
N GLU A 181 -0.69 43.39 -7.74
CA GLU A 181 -1.80 42.96 -8.59
C GLU A 181 -2.29 41.59 -8.10
N LYS A 182 -3.62 41.41 -7.98
CA LYS A 182 -4.26 40.19 -7.49
C LYS A 182 -4.12 39.05 -8.50
N GLN A 183 -2.95 38.43 -8.56
CA GLN A 183 -2.75 37.04 -8.95
C GLN A 183 -1.92 36.39 -7.86
N SER A 184 -2.37 35.23 -7.37
CA SER A 184 -1.64 34.48 -6.34
C SER A 184 -0.27 34.11 -6.89
N ALA A 185 0.76 34.86 -6.52
CA ALA A 185 2.12 34.66 -7.00
C ALA A 185 2.59 33.26 -6.57
N VAL A 186 2.87 32.40 -7.55
CA VAL A 186 3.40 31.05 -7.31
C VAL A 186 4.76 31.20 -6.64
N GLN A 187 4.84 30.79 -5.37
CA GLN A 187 6.10 30.79 -4.63
C GLN A 187 7.06 29.78 -5.28
N THR A 188 8.31 30.20 -5.50
CA THR A 188 9.36 29.35 -6.04
C THR A 188 10.40 29.07 -4.96
N VAL A 189 10.97 27.86 -4.99
CA VAL A 189 12.02 27.39 -4.09
C VAL A 189 13.25 27.11 -4.95
N ARG A 190 14.44 27.49 -4.46
CA ARG A 190 15.70 27.11 -5.09
C ARG A 190 16.20 25.81 -4.49
N ILE A 191 16.38 24.80 -5.34
CA ILE A 191 17.03 23.55 -4.98
C ILE A 191 18.46 23.59 -5.53
N SER A 192 19.45 23.50 -4.64
CA SER A 192 20.86 23.40 -5.02
C SER A 192 21.18 21.95 -5.37
N VAL A 193 21.52 21.67 -6.63
CA VAL A 193 22.04 20.37 -7.04
C VAL A 193 23.55 20.51 -7.23
N SER A 194 24.31 19.87 -6.35
CA SER A 194 25.77 19.83 -6.38
C SER A 194 26.24 18.54 -7.03
N ASN A 195 26.80 18.64 -8.23
CA ASN A 195 27.65 17.61 -8.81
C ASN A 195 29.12 18.02 -8.67
N ALA A 196 30.05 17.05 -8.65
CA ALA A 196 31.49 17.22 -8.37
C ALA A 196 32.21 18.29 -9.23
N THR A 197 31.58 18.81 -10.29
CA THR A 197 32.17 19.83 -11.18
C THR A 197 31.25 21.02 -11.50
N ARG A 198 30.02 21.11 -10.95
CA ARG A 198 29.15 22.28 -11.15
C ARG A 198 28.03 22.35 -10.12
N SER A 199 27.90 23.50 -9.47
CA SER A 199 26.72 23.86 -8.66
C SER A 199 25.70 24.55 -9.57
N SER A 200 24.55 23.91 -9.79
CA SER A 200 23.42 24.53 -10.48
C SER A 200 22.24 24.65 -9.51
N SER A 201 21.68 25.85 -9.38
CA SER A 201 20.43 26.06 -8.65
C SER A 201 19.25 25.90 -9.60
N VAL A 202 18.36 24.95 -9.30
CA VAL A 202 17.11 24.74 -10.04
C VAL A 202 16.00 25.48 -9.30
N VAL A 203 15.30 26.38 -9.99
CA VAL A 203 14.12 27.06 -9.46
C VAL A 203 12.91 26.16 -9.68
N VAL A 204 12.30 25.69 -8.59
CA VAL A 204 11.16 24.77 -8.60
C VAL A 204 9.95 25.47 -7.99
N ARG A 205 8.74 25.20 -8.50
CA ARG A 205 7.51 25.70 -7.87
C ARG A 205 7.29 25.01 -6.53
N SER A 206 7.02 25.77 -5.46
CA SER A 206 6.82 25.23 -4.12
C SER A 206 5.64 24.27 -4.01
N ASP A 207 4.65 24.40 -4.90
CA ASP A 207 3.45 23.59 -4.96
C ASP A 207 3.59 22.35 -5.86
N SER A 208 4.73 22.16 -6.52
CA SER A 208 4.97 20.99 -7.37
C SER A 208 5.24 19.73 -6.54
N ALA A 209 4.94 18.56 -7.12
CA ALA A 209 5.29 17.30 -6.49
C ALA A 209 6.81 17.16 -6.29
N ARG A 210 7.65 17.70 -7.18
CA ARG A 210 9.12 17.74 -7.04
C ARG A 210 9.59 18.46 -5.77
N ALA A 211 8.89 19.50 -5.35
CA ALA A 211 9.25 20.24 -4.13
C ALA A 211 8.92 19.46 -2.85
N ILE A 212 8.02 18.48 -2.91
CA ILE A 212 7.49 17.73 -1.76
C ILE A 212 8.07 16.31 -1.70
N TYR A 213 8.31 15.70 -2.85
CA TYR A 213 8.75 14.32 -2.98
C TYR A 213 10.27 14.20 -2.77
N GLU A 214 10.67 13.36 -1.81
CA GLU A 214 12.06 12.96 -1.65
C GLU A 214 12.34 11.68 -2.45
N THR A 215 13.33 11.73 -3.35
CA THR A 215 13.68 10.61 -4.22
C THR A 215 14.38 9.47 -3.48
N GLY A 216 14.16 8.25 -3.97
CA GLY A 216 14.79 7.04 -3.48
C GLY A 216 14.00 6.30 -2.38
N HIS A 217 14.57 5.19 -1.93
CA HIS A 217 13.96 4.26 -0.99
C HIS A 217 14.92 4.01 0.18
N THR A 218 14.39 3.86 1.39
CA THR A 218 15.18 3.39 2.55
C THR A 218 15.41 1.88 2.50
N VAL A 219 14.46 1.14 1.92
CA VAL A 219 14.56 -0.29 1.64
C VAL A 219 14.13 -0.52 0.19
N PRO A 220 15.08 -0.65 -0.75
CA PRO A 220 14.78 -0.79 -2.17
C PRO A 220 14.57 -2.23 -2.63
N ILE A 221 15.13 -3.27 -2.00
CA ILE A 221 14.97 -4.69 -2.44
C ILE A 221 15.06 -4.94 -3.97
N PRO A 222 16.07 -4.41 -4.69
CA PRO A 222 16.17 -4.53 -6.15
C PRO A 222 16.21 -5.99 -6.65
N GLU A 223 16.67 -6.92 -5.82
CA GLU A 223 16.69 -8.36 -6.10
C GLU A 223 15.30 -8.95 -6.37
N ARG A 224 14.21 -8.26 -5.99
CA ARG A 224 12.83 -8.66 -6.29
C ARG A 224 12.37 -8.36 -7.72
N CYS A 225 13.19 -7.70 -8.52
CA CYS A 225 12.99 -7.63 -9.96
C CYS A 225 14.29 -8.00 -10.70
N PRO A 226 14.59 -9.32 -10.80
CA PRO A 226 15.83 -9.78 -11.41
C PRO A 226 15.89 -9.37 -12.88
N ASN A 227 17.12 -9.20 -13.41
CA ASN A 227 17.36 -8.82 -14.80
C ASN A 227 16.58 -7.57 -15.26
N LEU A 228 16.31 -6.63 -14.33
CA LEU A 228 15.50 -5.43 -14.58
C LEU A 228 14.07 -5.73 -15.06
N GLY A 229 13.57 -6.94 -14.80
CA GLY A 229 12.23 -7.39 -15.18
C GLY A 229 12.11 -7.92 -16.59
N LYS A 230 13.22 -8.18 -17.30
CA LYS A 230 13.21 -8.63 -18.70
C LYS A 230 12.37 -9.89 -18.93
N ASP A 231 12.40 -10.80 -17.96
CA ASP A 231 11.73 -12.11 -18.02
C ASP A 231 10.41 -12.11 -17.22
N MET A 232 9.95 -10.94 -16.80
CA MET A 232 8.74 -10.78 -15.99
C MET A 232 7.60 -10.17 -16.81
N ASP A 233 6.42 -10.79 -16.70
CA ASP A 233 5.19 -10.31 -17.29
C ASP A 233 4.52 -9.25 -16.43
N LEU A 234 4.69 -9.34 -15.11
CA LEU A 234 3.92 -8.52 -14.18
C LEU A 234 4.68 -8.24 -12.88
N VAL A 235 4.70 -6.98 -12.47
CA VAL A 235 4.97 -6.63 -11.07
C VAL A 235 3.71 -6.07 -10.45
N VAL A 236 3.30 -6.63 -9.32
CA VAL A 236 2.17 -6.15 -8.52
C VAL A 236 2.74 -5.41 -7.33
N ILE A 237 2.40 -4.12 -7.20
CA ILE A 237 2.76 -3.33 -6.02
C ILE A 237 1.48 -2.98 -5.27
N VAL A 238 1.38 -3.56 -4.07
CA VAL A 238 0.27 -3.38 -3.13
C VAL A 238 0.58 -2.18 -2.25
N MET A 239 -0.25 -1.14 -2.32
CA MET A 239 -0.17 0.01 -1.45
C MET A 239 -0.71 -0.39 -0.08
N SER A 240 0.16 -0.44 0.92
CA SER A 240 -0.21 -0.83 2.29
C SER A 240 0.27 0.21 3.30
N ALA A 241 -0.32 0.21 4.50
CA ALA A 241 0.10 1.10 5.58
C ALA A 241 1.02 0.36 6.58
N PRO A 242 1.96 1.05 7.26
CA PRO A 242 2.83 0.47 8.29
C PRO A 242 2.12 -0.46 9.28
N THR A 243 0.93 -0.07 9.72
CA THR A 243 0.11 -0.80 10.70
C THR A 243 -0.65 -2.01 10.14
N HIS A 244 -0.73 -2.18 8.82
CA HIS A 244 -1.55 -3.21 8.17
C HIS A 244 -0.82 -4.56 8.01
N LEU A 245 -0.15 -5.04 9.06
CA LEU A 245 0.55 -6.33 9.05
C LEU A 245 -0.39 -7.49 8.70
N ASP A 246 -1.60 -7.50 9.26
CA ASP A 246 -2.57 -8.59 9.03
C ASP A 246 -3.09 -8.62 7.59
N ALA A 247 -3.29 -7.45 6.97
CA ALA A 247 -3.69 -7.37 5.56
C ALA A 247 -2.59 -7.93 4.64
N ARG A 248 -1.34 -7.52 4.86
CA ARG A 248 -0.20 -8.05 4.11
C ARG A 248 -0.04 -9.55 4.31
N THR A 249 -0.18 -10.02 5.55
CA THR A 249 -0.10 -11.45 5.88
C THR A 249 -1.20 -12.25 5.18
N ALA A 250 -2.45 -11.78 5.22
CA ALA A 250 -3.56 -12.41 4.52
C ALA A 250 -3.34 -12.47 3.00
N ILE A 251 -2.81 -11.39 2.40
CA ILE A 251 -2.46 -11.37 0.97
C ILE A 251 -1.38 -12.42 0.67
N ARG A 252 -0.27 -12.46 1.43
CA ARG A 252 0.81 -13.45 1.26
C ARG A 252 0.30 -14.89 1.33
N GLN A 253 -0.62 -15.17 2.26
CA GLN A 253 -1.20 -16.50 2.49
C GLN A 253 -2.30 -16.87 1.49
N THR A 254 -2.72 -15.94 0.62
CA THR A 254 -3.80 -16.15 -0.35
C THR A 254 -3.31 -15.85 -1.75
N TRP A 255 -3.90 -14.89 -2.47
CA TRP A 255 -3.58 -14.61 -3.86
C TRP A 255 -2.16 -14.07 -4.07
N GLY A 256 -1.52 -13.52 -3.03
CA GLY A 256 -0.13 -13.04 -3.08
C GLY A 256 0.90 -14.16 -3.27
N HIS A 257 0.55 -15.43 -3.01
CA HIS A 257 1.47 -16.57 -3.17
C HIS A 257 2.01 -16.71 -4.61
N TYR A 258 1.27 -16.23 -5.62
CA TYR A 258 1.74 -16.22 -7.01
C TYR A 258 3.00 -15.38 -7.21
N GLY A 259 3.33 -14.48 -6.29
CA GLY A 259 4.59 -13.72 -6.32
C GLY A 259 5.85 -14.59 -6.18
N GLN A 260 5.70 -15.90 -5.92
CA GLN A 260 6.79 -16.88 -5.96
C GLN A 260 7.13 -17.37 -7.38
N ARG A 261 6.31 -17.05 -8.39
CA ARG A 261 6.61 -17.37 -9.79
C ARG A 261 7.80 -16.55 -10.29
N SER A 262 8.52 -17.06 -11.29
CA SER A 262 9.65 -16.35 -11.89
C SER A 262 9.24 -15.20 -12.82
N ASP A 263 8.03 -15.24 -13.36
CA ASP A 263 7.50 -14.27 -14.32
C ASP A 263 6.68 -13.15 -13.66
N MET A 264 6.57 -13.13 -12.33
CA MET A 264 5.89 -12.05 -11.62
C MET A 264 6.39 -11.85 -10.19
N SER A 265 6.08 -10.69 -9.61
CA SER A 265 6.32 -10.43 -8.19
C SER A 265 5.15 -9.69 -7.57
N VAL A 266 4.94 -9.92 -6.27
CA VAL A 266 3.96 -9.21 -5.45
C VAL A 266 4.72 -8.56 -4.30
N LEU A 267 4.75 -7.23 -4.28
CA LEU A 267 5.52 -6.43 -3.34
C LEU A 267 4.61 -5.42 -2.65
N PHE A 268 5.01 -4.98 -1.45
CA PHE A 268 4.25 -3.99 -0.67
C PHE A 268 5.00 -2.66 -0.64
N MET A 269 4.34 -1.56 -1.03
CA MET A 269 4.91 -0.21 -0.91
C MET A 269 4.40 0.49 0.35
N LEU A 270 5.33 0.86 1.23
CA LEU A 270 5.07 1.59 2.47
C LEU A 270 5.93 2.86 2.54
N GLY A 271 5.43 3.87 3.23
CA GLY A 271 6.20 5.03 3.71
C GLY A 271 6.72 4.82 5.13
N THR A 272 7.41 5.82 5.66
CA THR A 272 7.89 5.85 7.05
C THR A 272 6.75 6.01 8.04
N THR A 273 7.00 5.63 9.29
CA THR A 273 6.10 5.88 10.43
C THR A 273 6.90 6.51 11.58
N ASN A 274 6.26 7.38 12.35
CA ASN A 274 6.86 7.95 13.56
C ASN A 274 6.66 7.04 14.80
N ASP A 275 5.83 6.00 14.68
CA ASP A 275 5.60 5.04 15.75
C ASP A 275 6.75 4.01 15.80
N ARG A 276 7.56 4.09 16.86
CA ARG A 276 8.71 3.21 17.10
C ARG A 276 8.32 1.73 17.27
N LYS A 277 7.13 1.44 17.81
CA LYS A 277 6.63 0.07 17.95
C LYS A 277 6.30 -0.52 16.59
N VAL A 278 5.58 0.25 15.76
CA VAL A 278 5.27 -0.15 14.38
C VAL A 278 6.55 -0.32 13.57
N GLU A 279 7.53 0.58 13.70
CA GLU A 279 8.82 0.45 13.01
C GLU A 279 9.58 -0.81 13.43
N THR A 280 9.52 -1.19 14.70
CA THR A 280 10.13 -2.44 15.20
C THR A 280 9.47 -3.67 14.59
N ILE A 281 8.13 -3.67 14.50
CA ILE A 281 7.38 -4.75 13.85
C ILE A 281 7.73 -4.84 12.36
N LEU A 282 7.79 -3.69 11.67
CA LEU A 282 8.14 -3.62 10.25
C LEU A 282 9.55 -4.13 9.96
N ARG A 283 10.54 -3.83 10.82
CA ARG A 283 11.89 -4.37 10.64
C ARG A 283 11.93 -5.90 10.74
N LYS A 284 11.16 -6.47 11.69
CA LYS A 284 11.03 -7.93 11.80
C LYS A 284 10.34 -8.52 10.58
N GLU A 285 9.27 -7.88 10.11
CA GLU A 285 8.54 -8.28 8.91
C GLU A 285 9.43 -8.21 7.65
N GLN A 286 10.18 -7.12 7.46
CA GLN A 286 11.13 -6.96 6.37
C GLN A 286 12.17 -8.08 6.38
N ASN A 287 12.76 -8.37 7.54
CA ASN A 287 13.77 -9.43 7.66
C ASN A 287 13.20 -10.82 7.37
N MET A 288 11.92 -11.04 7.67
CA MET A 288 11.26 -12.33 7.46
C MET A 288 10.84 -12.56 6.01
N TYR A 289 10.22 -11.55 5.39
CA TYR A 289 9.57 -11.73 4.08
C TYR A 289 10.33 -11.08 2.93
N ASN A 290 11.15 -10.06 3.20
CA ASN A 290 11.92 -9.29 2.23
C ASN A 290 11.11 -8.85 0.99
N ASP A 291 9.86 -8.45 1.16
CA ASP A 291 8.92 -8.10 0.09
C ASP A 291 8.28 -6.70 0.26
N ILE A 292 8.81 -5.91 1.19
CA ILE A 292 8.37 -4.54 1.45
C ILE A 292 9.39 -3.55 0.86
N ILE A 293 8.90 -2.64 0.03
CA ILE A 293 9.62 -1.46 -0.44
C ILE A 293 9.27 -0.31 0.50
N ARG A 294 10.29 0.43 0.96
CA ARG A 294 10.13 1.55 1.89
C ARG A 294 10.53 2.86 1.22
N GLY A 295 9.56 3.68 0.84
CA GLY A 295 9.81 5.01 0.28
C GLY A 295 10.14 6.07 1.35
N ARG A 296 10.71 7.19 0.92
CA ARG A 296 11.09 8.33 1.78
C ARG A 296 9.98 9.36 1.92
N PHE A 297 8.84 8.94 2.45
CA PHE A 297 7.72 9.83 2.75
C PHE A 297 6.99 9.31 3.98
N LEU A 298 6.42 10.22 4.78
CA LEU A 298 5.56 9.82 5.91
C LEU A 298 4.28 9.16 5.38
N ASP A 299 3.99 7.94 5.82
CA ASP A 299 2.82 7.21 5.34
C ASP A 299 1.53 7.80 5.91
N SER A 300 0.67 8.28 5.02
CA SER A 300 -0.66 8.77 5.36
C SER A 300 -1.55 8.79 4.13
N TYR A 301 -2.86 8.81 4.35
CA TYR A 301 -3.84 8.95 3.26
C TYR A 301 -3.59 10.20 2.40
N SER A 302 -3.18 11.32 3.02
CA SER A 302 -2.87 12.56 2.30
C SER A 302 -1.62 12.47 1.42
N ASN A 303 -0.76 11.46 1.64
CA ASN A 303 0.50 11.23 0.94
C ASN A 303 0.45 10.05 -0.03
N LEU A 304 -0.75 9.51 -0.35
CA LEU A 304 -0.89 8.43 -1.34
C LEU A 304 -0.29 8.77 -2.71
N THR A 305 -0.32 10.05 -3.08
CA THR A 305 0.32 10.51 -4.33
C THR A 305 1.84 10.37 -4.27
N LEU A 306 2.47 10.71 -3.15
CA LEU A 306 3.92 10.48 -2.95
C LEU A 306 4.24 8.99 -2.96
N LYS A 307 3.40 8.16 -2.35
CA LYS A 307 3.53 6.70 -2.38
C LYS A 307 3.49 6.14 -3.80
N THR A 308 2.62 6.67 -4.65
CA THR A 308 2.56 6.24 -6.06
C THR A 308 3.74 6.76 -6.87
N ILE A 309 4.17 8.02 -6.67
CA ILE A 309 5.40 8.52 -7.29
C ILE A 309 6.59 7.62 -6.92
N SER A 310 6.70 7.21 -5.65
CA SER A 310 7.72 6.28 -5.17
C SER A 310 7.64 4.88 -5.77
N THR A 311 6.42 4.43 -6.07
CA THR A 311 6.17 3.18 -6.80
C THR A 311 6.67 3.26 -8.23
N LEU A 312 6.36 4.36 -8.93
CA LEU A 312 6.82 4.57 -10.30
C LEU A 312 8.35 4.75 -10.36
N GLU A 313 8.95 5.45 -9.39
CA GLU A 313 10.40 5.56 -9.26
C GLU A 313 11.05 4.19 -9.12
N TRP A 314 10.51 3.36 -8.23
CA TRP A 314 11.04 2.03 -7.96
C TRP A 314 11.00 1.16 -9.24
N VAL A 315 9.83 1.07 -9.87
CA VAL A 315 9.66 0.26 -11.09
C VAL A 315 10.50 0.81 -12.23
N GLY A 316 10.54 2.13 -12.40
CA GLY A 316 11.37 2.78 -13.42
C GLY A 316 12.86 2.58 -13.23
N SER A 317 13.32 2.37 -11.98
CA SER A 317 14.75 2.21 -11.66
C SER A 317 15.19 0.75 -11.62
N TYR A 318 14.38 -0.12 -11.01
CA TYR A 318 14.75 -1.50 -10.71
C TYR A 318 14.01 -2.54 -11.55
N CYS A 319 12.89 -2.17 -12.17
CA CYS A 319 12.05 -3.08 -12.96
C CYS A 319 11.60 -2.53 -14.32
N PRO A 320 12.42 -1.75 -15.07
CA PRO A 320 11.96 -1.01 -16.24
C PRO A 320 11.59 -1.90 -17.45
N LYS A 321 11.98 -3.17 -17.47
CA LYS A 321 11.74 -4.09 -18.60
C LYS A 321 10.55 -5.03 -18.39
N VAL A 322 9.89 -4.98 -17.22
CA VAL A 322 8.65 -5.73 -16.98
C VAL A 322 7.60 -5.37 -18.03
N LYS A 323 6.67 -6.27 -18.38
CA LYS A 323 5.62 -5.92 -19.35
C LYS A 323 4.56 -4.99 -18.75
N TYR A 324 4.11 -5.28 -17.54
CA TYR A 324 3.08 -4.50 -16.85
C TYR A 324 3.36 -4.28 -15.36
N LEU A 325 2.87 -3.15 -14.85
CA LEU A 325 2.78 -2.84 -13.42
C LEU A 325 1.30 -2.82 -13.03
N LEU A 326 0.90 -3.66 -12.07
CA LEU A 326 -0.36 -3.50 -11.36
C LEU A 326 -0.12 -2.73 -10.07
N LYS A 327 -0.75 -1.56 -9.93
CA LYS A 327 -0.94 -0.91 -8.63
C LYS A 327 -2.25 -1.39 -8.05
N THR A 328 -2.25 -1.82 -6.79
CA THR A 328 -3.50 -2.15 -6.07
C THR A 328 -3.40 -1.81 -4.58
N ASP A 329 -4.52 -1.76 -3.86
CA ASP A 329 -4.57 -1.50 -2.41
C ASP A 329 -4.59 -2.81 -1.61
N ASP A 330 -4.33 -2.75 -0.30
CA ASP A 330 -4.25 -3.94 0.57
C ASP A 330 -5.61 -4.47 1.07
N ASP A 331 -6.70 -3.79 0.73
CA ASP A 331 -8.09 -4.25 0.92
C ASP A 331 -8.72 -4.81 -0.37
N MET A 332 -7.86 -5.22 -1.31
CA MET A 332 -8.24 -5.80 -2.58
C MET A 332 -8.05 -7.32 -2.57
N PHE A 333 -8.96 -8.01 -3.25
CA PHE A 333 -8.75 -9.40 -3.68
C PHE A 333 -8.44 -9.42 -5.18
N ILE A 334 -7.37 -10.09 -5.57
CA ILE A 334 -6.93 -10.20 -6.97
C ILE A 334 -7.05 -11.63 -7.45
N ASN A 335 -7.84 -11.84 -8.50
CA ASN A 335 -7.88 -13.09 -9.26
C ASN A 335 -6.69 -13.12 -10.23
N VAL A 336 -5.53 -13.55 -9.72
CA VAL A 336 -4.26 -13.53 -10.46
C VAL A 336 -4.29 -14.36 -11.74
N PRO A 337 -4.88 -15.59 -11.81
CA PRO A 337 -4.99 -16.32 -13.07
C PRO A 337 -5.69 -15.52 -14.17
N ARG A 338 -6.78 -14.82 -13.81
CA ARG A 338 -7.51 -13.97 -14.75
C ARG A 338 -6.72 -12.72 -15.13
N LEU A 339 -6.01 -12.13 -14.18
CA LEU A 339 -5.10 -11.01 -14.44
C LEU A 339 -3.98 -11.39 -15.43
N LEU A 340 -3.35 -12.56 -15.26
CA LEU A 340 -2.32 -13.05 -16.17
C LEU A 340 -2.88 -13.31 -17.57
N ALA A 341 -4.07 -13.90 -17.67
CA ALA A 341 -4.76 -14.05 -18.95
C ALA A 341 -5.05 -12.69 -19.62
N PHE A 342 -5.44 -11.69 -18.83
CA PHE A 342 -5.64 -10.32 -19.31
C PHE A 342 -4.32 -9.69 -19.81
N VAL A 343 -3.23 -9.81 -19.05
CA VAL A 343 -1.89 -9.35 -19.43
C VAL A 343 -1.43 -10.01 -20.73
N SER A 344 -1.61 -11.33 -20.85
CA SER A 344 -1.26 -12.07 -22.07
C SER A 344 -2.06 -11.59 -23.28
N LYS A 345 -3.38 -11.40 -23.12
CA LYS A 345 -4.25 -10.88 -24.18
C LYS A 345 -3.83 -9.49 -24.65
N HIS A 346 -3.33 -8.66 -23.73
CA HIS A 346 -2.93 -7.29 -23.99
C HIS A 346 -1.42 -7.11 -24.19
N ALA A 347 -0.63 -8.18 -24.34
CA ALA A 347 0.84 -8.12 -24.33
C ALA A 347 1.50 -7.12 -25.32
N ARG A 348 0.79 -6.75 -26.40
CA ARG A 348 1.25 -5.79 -27.41
C ARG A 348 0.79 -4.35 -27.18
N ASP A 349 -0.14 -4.13 -26.25
CA ASP A 349 -0.65 -2.80 -25.97
C ASP A 349 0.42 -1.96 -25.27
N ARG A 350 0.51 -0.69 -25.66
CA ARG A 350 1.46 0.31 -25.15
C ARG A 350 0.72 1.61 -24.90
N ASN A 351 1.35 2.51 -24.16
CA ASN A 351 0.83 3.83 -23.83
C ASN A 351 -0.60 3.78 -23.25
N VAL A 352 -0.84 2.83 -22.33
CA VAL A 352 -2.19 2.52 -21.82
C VAL A 352 -2.21 2.26 -20.31
N ILE A 353 -3.30 2.71 -19.69
CA ILE A 353 -3.71 2.38 -18.32
C ILE A 353 -5.05 1.64 -18.39
N PHE A 354 -5.11 0.41 -17.91
CA PHE A 354 -6.36 -0.33 -17.75
C PHE A 354 -6.90 -0.20 -16.34
N GLY A 355 -8.23 -0.16 -16.22
CA GLY A 355 -8.89 -0.22 -14.93
C GLY A 355 -10.35 0.21 -15.02
N ARG A 356 -10.95 0.48 -13.86
CA ARG A 356 -12.29 1.03 -13.80
C ARG A 356 -12.27 2.52 -14.17
N LEU A 357 -12.77 2.84 -15.36
CA LEU A 357 -12.82 4.23 -15.83
C LEU A 357 -13.86 5.09 -15.09
N ALA A 358 -13.44 6.25 -14.62
CA ALA A 358 -14.25 7.33 -14.08
C ALA A 358 -14.29 8.49 -15.08
N ARG A 359 -15.50 8.99 -15.40
CA ARG A 359 -15.74 10.05 -16.39
C ARG A 359 -16.58 11.17 -15.82
N LYS A 360 -16.32 12.41 -16.26
CA LYS A 360 -17.11 13.61 -15.90
C LYS A 360 -17.15 13.92 -14.40
N TRP A 361 -16.19 13.43 -13.63
CA TRP A 361 -16.10 13.71 -12.19
C TRP A 361 -15.68 15.16 -11.97
N LYS A 362 -16.30 15.82 -11.00
CA LYS A 362 -16.05 17.22 -10.66
C LYS A 362 -15.19 17.34 -9.39
N PRO A 363 -14.26 18.29 -9.33
CA PRO A 363 -13.53 18.57 -8.10
C PRO A 363 -14.47 19.05 -6.99
N ILE A 364 -14.28 18.52 -5.78
CA ILE A 364 -15.09 18.94 -4.64
C ILE A 364 -14.47 20.18 -4.02
N ARG A 365 -15.24 21.26 -3.97
CA ARG A 365 -14.78 22.55 -3.43
C ARG A 365 -15.12 22.78 -1.96
N ASN A 366 -15.79 21.82 -1.31
CA ASN A 366 -16.05 21.85 0.13
C ASN A 366 -14.80 21.44 0.92
N ARG A 367 -14.20 22.39 1.67
CA ARG A 367 -12.99 22.17 2.50
C ARG A 367 -13.12 21.06 3.55
N LYS A 368 -14.34 20.73 3.98
CA LYS A 368 -14.59 19.64 4.95
C LYS A 368 -14.57 18.24 4.32
N SER A 369 -14.59 18.15 3.00
CA SER A 369 -14.55 16.86 2.31
C SER A 369 -13.14 16.27 2.32
N LYS A 370 -13.01 14.97 2.61
CA LYS A 370 -11.75 14.24 2.42
C LYS A 370 -11.23 14.36 0.97
N TYR A 371 -12.13 14.56 0.01
CA TYR A 371 -11.84 14.72 -1.40
C TYR A 371 -11.77 16.18 -1.87
N TYR A 372 -11.60 17.13 -0.95
CA TYR A 372 -11.45 18.54 -1.29
C TYR A 372 -10.27 18.79 -2.24
N VAL A 373 -10.52 19.60 -3.27
CA VAL A 373 -9.51 20.13 -4.19
C VAL A 373 -9.76 21.62 -4.37
N SER A 374 -8.75 22.44 -4.10
CA SER A 374 -8.86 23.90 -4.25
C SER A 374 -8.86 24.34 -5.72
N GLN A 375 -9.43 25.51 -6.01
CA GLN A 375 -9.41 26.10 -7.36
C GLN A 375 -7.97 26.36 -7.84
N ALA A 376 -7.06 26.69 -6.93
CA ALA A 376 -5.65 26.92 -7.23
C ALA A 376 -4.93 25.62 -7.66
N GLN A 377 -5.25 24.48 -7.01
CA GLN A 377 -4.66 23.18 -7.38
C GLN A 377 -5.20 22.63 -8.70
N PHE A 378 -6.47 22.89 -9.01
CA PHE A 378 -7.08 22.43 -10.25
C PHE A 378 -8.21 23.38 -10.66
N GLN A 379 -8.04 24.07 -11.79
CA GLN A 379 -8.93 25.17 -12.19
C GLN A 379 -10.18 24.70 -12.94
N GLN A 380 -10.07 23.61 -13.69
CA GLN A 380 -11.16 23.12 -14.53
C GLN A 380 -12.30 22.57 -13.68
N SER A 381 -13.51 22.60 -14.23
CA SER A 381 -14.73 22.15 -13.55
C SER A 381 -14.90 20.63 -13.55
N ILE A 382 -14.16 19.92 -14.41
CA ILE A 382 -14.24 18.47 -14.63
C ILE A 382 -12.81 17.93 -14.72
N PHE A 383 -12.54 16.83 -14.01
CA PHE A 383 -11.28 16.10 -14.15
C PHE A 383 -11.21 15.38 -15.50
N PRO A 384 -10.01 15.25 -16.11
CA PRO A 384 -9.81 14.30 -17.19
C PRO A 384 -10.25 12.89 -16.77
N ASP A 385 -10.75 12.08 -17.72
CA ASP A 385 -11.06 10.67 -17.45
C ASP A 385 -9.87 9.97 -16.80
N PHE A 386 -10.12 9.21 -15.73
CA PHE A 386 -9.08 8.54 -14.92
C PHE A 386 -9.52 7.13 -14.54
N THR A 387 -8.58 6.24 -14.20
CA THR A 387 -8.89 4.91 -13.67
C THR A 387 -8.91 4.98 -12.15
N THR A 388 -9.94 4.41 -11.50
CA THR A 388 -10.10 4.58 -10.04
C THR A 388 -8.98 3.91 -9.24
N GLY A 389 -8.62 4.50 -8.11
CA GLY A 389 -7.46 4.14 -7.28
C GLY A 389 -7.31 2.69 -6.81
N PRO A 390 -8.36 1.91 -6.47
CA PRO A 390 -8.16 0.60 -5.82
C PRO A 390 -7.35 -0.41 -6.64
N ALA A 391 -7.45 -0.37 -7.98
CA ALA A 391 -6.59 -1.14 -8.87
C ALA A 391 -6.54 -0.54 -10.28
N TYR A 392 -5.33 -0.41 -10.83
CA TYR A 392 -5.11 -0.09 -12.23
C TYR A 392 -3.80 -0.70 -12.75
N LEU A 393 -3.79 -1.08 -14.02
CA LEU A 393 -2.69 -1.77 -14.69
C LEU A 393 -2.05 -0.84 -15.73
N LEU A 394 -0.75 -0.60 -15.59
CA LEU A 394 0.06 0.27 -16.44
C LEU A 394 0.90 -0.56 -17.40
N SER A 395 0.88 -0.23 -18.70
CA SER A 395 1.91 -0.73 -19.61
C SER A 395 3.26 -0.09 -19.24
N SER A 396 4.33 -0.90 -19.24
CA SER A 396 5.62 -0.48 -18.67
C SER A 396 6.22 0.78 -19.29
N ASP A 397 5.99 1.00 -20.58
CA ASP A 397 6.41 2.20 -21.32
C ASP A 397 5.84 3.52 -20.76
N THR A 398 4.77 3.45 -19.95
CA THR A 398 4.19 4.62 -19.29
C THR A 398 4.85 4.98 -17.97
N VAL A 399 5.50 4.03 -17.28
CA VAL A 399 5.92 4.18 -15.87
C VAL A 399 6.90 5.34 -15.70
N ARG A 400 7.99 5.35 -16.47
CA ARG A 400 9.00 6.40 -16.38
C ARG A 400 8.44 7.78 -16.78
N ARG A 401 7.63 7.82 -17.86
CA ARG A 401 7.02 9.07 -18.32
C ARG A 401 6.08 9.67 -17.27
N LEU A 402 5.27 8.83 -16.64
CA LEU A 402 4.37 9.22 -15.55
C LEU A 402 5.18 9.77 -14.36
N TYR A 403 6.24 9.07 -13.93
CA TYR A 403 7.12 9.54 -12.86
C TYR A 403 7.70 10.93 -13.16
N ASP A 404 8.37 11.09 -14.32
CA ASP A 404 9.04 12.34 -14.66
C ASP A 404 8.04 13.50 -14.77
N ALA A 405 6.89 13.27 -15.41
CA ALA A 405 5.85 14.30 -15.59
C ALA A 405 5.08 14.63 -14.30
N ALA A 406 4.95 13.68 -13.37
CA ALA A 406 4.31 13.89 -12.09
C ALA A 406 5.09 14.88 -11.23
N LEU A 407 6.42 14.76 -11.21
CA LEU A 407 7.29 15.66 -10.43
C LEU A 407 7.12 17.13 -10.85
N ASP A 408 6.89 17.40 -12.13
CA ASP A 408 6.75 18.76 -12.66
C ASP A 408 5.29 19.28 -12.63
N HIS A 409 4.38 18.60 -11.92
CA HIS A 409 2.99 19.00 -11.79
C HIS A 409 2.65 19.48 -10.37
N THR A 410 1.66 20.37 -10.23
CA THR A 410 1.15 20.82 -8.93
C THR A 410 0.60 19.62 -8.15
N TYR A 411 1.07 19.43 -6.93
CA TYR A 411 0.69 18.30 -6.09
C TYR A 411 -0.81 18.29 -5.76
N LEU A 412 -1.41 17.12 -5.92
CA LEU A 412 -2.81 16.88 -5.60
C LEU A 412 -2.93 15.52 -4.91
N LYS A 413 -3.47 15.49 -3.69
CA LYS A 413 -3.50 14.29 -2.83
C LYS A 413 -4.36 13.13 -3.32
N LEU A 414 -5.33 13.39 -4.21
CA LEU A 414 -6.16 12.35 -4.84
C LEU A 414 -5.32 11.67 -5.91
N GLU A 415 -4.63 10.61 -5.50
CA GLU A 415 -3.60 9.95 -6.29
C GLU A 415 -4.09 9.47 -7.66
N ASP A 416 -5.25 8.84 -7.73
CA ASP A 416 -5.80 8.29 -8.97
C ASP A 416 -6.19 9.39 -9.97
N VAL A 417 -6.82 10.46 -9.48
CA VAL A 417 -7.12 11.67 -10.24
C VAL A 417 -5.83 12.35 -10.72
N PHE A 418 -4.83 12.48 -9.85
CA PHE A 418 -3.55 13.10 -10.19
C PHE A 418 -2.79 12.29 -11.22
N MET A 419 -2.53 11.01 -10.93
CA MET A 419 -1.62 10.16 -11.71
C MET A 419 -2.29 9.66 -13.00
N THR A 420 -3.44 9.00 -12.89
CA THR A 420 -4.11 8.34 -14.03
C THR A 420 -5.06 9.26 -14.78
N GLY A 421 -5.37 10.42 -14.21
CA GLY A 421 -6.17 11.49 -14.83
C GLY A 421 -5.28 12.60 -15.37
N ILE A 422 -4.81 13.49 -14.50
CA ILE A 422 -4.17 14.76 -14.86
C ILE A 422 -2.83 14.54 -15.57
N VAL A 423 -1.90 13.80 -14.93
CA VAL A 423 -0.56 13.54 -15.49
C VAL A 423 -0.66 12.67 -16.75
N ALA A 424 -1.44 11.58 -16.69
CA ALA A 424 -1.68 10.72 -17.85
C ALA A 424 -2.32 11.46 -19.04
N HIS A 425 -3.25 12.38 -18.79
CA HIS A 425 -3.86 13.21 -19.83
C HIS A 425 -2.83 14.13 -20.50
N LYS A 426 -1.98 14.80 -19.70
CA LYS A 426 -0.89 15.64 -20.22
C LYS A 426 0.06 14.86 -21.14
N LEU A 427 0.29 13.58 -20.84
CA LEU A 427 1.17 12.68 -21.61
C LEU A 427 0.50 11.96 -22.78
N GLY A 428 -0.80 12.18 -23.01
CA GLY A 428 -1.56 11.48 -24.05
C GLY A 428 -1.65 9.97 -23.81
N ILE A 429 -1.60 9.49 -22.56
CA ILE A 429 -1.73 8.07 -22.23
C ILE A 429 -3.20 7.68 -22.30
N LYS A 430 -3.52 6.57 -22.99
CA LYS A 430 -4.89 6.06 -23.13
C LYS A 430 -5.37 5.47 -21.80
N ARG A 431 -6.57 5.84 -21.36
CA ARG A 431 -7.26 5.15 -20.26
C ARG A 431 -8.29 4.20 -20.85
N SER A 432 -8.11 2.90 -20.63
CA SER A 432 -8.92 1.83 -21.19
C SER A 432 -9.81 1.22 -20.11
N HIS A 433 -11.13 1.26 -20.33
CA HIS A 433 -12.08 0.68 -19.39
C HIS A 433 -12.03 -0.85 -19.43
N ALA A 434 -11.80 -1.48 -18.29
CA ALA A 434 -11.86 -2.93 -18.13
C ALA A 434 -12.94 -3.28 -17.11
N ASN A 435 -14.03 -3.93 -17.58
CA ASN A 435 -15.18 -4.30 -16.73
C ASN A 435 -14.79 -5.26 -15.60
N GLU A 436 -13.71 -6.00 -15.78
CA GLU A 436 -13.22 -7.02 -14.85
C GLU A 436 -12.48 -6.41 -13.64
N PHE A 437 -12.06 -5.15 -13.74
CA PHE A 437 -11.51 -4.41 -12.60
C PHE A 437 -12.65 -3.84 -11.75
N LEU A 438 -13.12 -4.62 -10.78
CA LEU A 438 -14.18 -4.17 -9.87
C LEU A 438 -13.56 -3.33 -8.75
N ASN A 439 -14.18 -2.19 -8.48
CA ASN A 439 -13.78 -1.23 -7.45
C ASN A 439 -14.80 -1.14 -6.31
N LYS A 440 -15.59 -2.20 -6.12
CA LYS A 440 -16.64 -2.30 -5.11
C LYS A 440 -16.69 -3.71 -4.51
N ARG A 441 -17.33 -3.79 -3.34
CA ARG A 441 -17.75 -5.08 -2.78
C ARG A 441 -18.80 -5.73 -3.68
N ILE A 442 -18.74 -7.05 -3.77
CA ILE A 442 -19.71 -7.87 -4.49
C ILE A 442 -20.17 -9.03 -3.61
N PRO A 443 -21.29 -9.69 -3.92
CA PRO A 443 -21.61 -10.97 -3.30
C PRO A 443 -20.52 -12.00 -3.63
N TYR A 444 -19.92 -12.61 -2.62
CA TYR A 444 -18.81 -13.58 -2.73
C TYR A 444 -19.28 -14.97 -3.18
N THR A 445 -20.06 -15.03 -4.26
CA THR A 445 -20.35 -16.28 -4.96
C THR A 445 -19.14 -16.65 -5.82
N ALA A 446 -18.90 -17.95 -6.03
CA ALA A 446 -17.76 -18.42 -6.82
C ALA A 446 -17.72 -17.77 -8.22
N CYS A 447 -18.87 -17.64 -8.88
CA CYS A 447 -18.94 -17.03 -10.21
C CYS A 447 -18.66 -15.54 -10.25
N ASN A 448 -19.10 -14.79 -9.25
CA ASN A 448 -18.77 -13.38 -9.17
C ASN A 448 -17.25 -13.18 -8.98
N ILE A 449 -16.63 -14.03 -8.16
CA ILE A 449 -15.18 -14.01 -7.92
C ILE A 449 -14.40 -14.40 -9.19
N GLN A 450 -14.81 -15.46 -9.87
CA GLN A 450 -14.14 -15.95 -11.09
C GLN A 450 -14.26 -14.98 -12.28
N ARG A 451 -15.31 -14.16 -12.34
CA ARG A 451 -15.54 -13.19 -13.43
C ARG A 451 -14.77 -11.86 -13.27
N GLY A 452 -14.34 -11.52 -12.06
CA GLY A 452 -13.57 -10.31 -11.79
C GLY A 452 -12.07 -10.58 -11.78
N ILE A 453 -11.28 -9.57 -12.18
CA ILE A 453 -9.83 -9.48 -11.93
C ILE A 453 -9.58 -8.95 -10.52
N SER A 454 -10.31 -7.92 -10.11
CA SER A 454 -10.17 -7.28 -8.79
C SER A 454 -11.51 -7.15 -8.09
N ILE A 455 -11.50 -7.18 -6.75
CA ILE A 455 -12.65 -6.92 -5.87
C ILE A 455 -12.16 -6.03 -4.73
N HIS A 456 -12.93 -5.00 -4.37
CA HIS A 456 -12.55 -3.99 -3.37
C HIS A 456 -13.38 -4.13 -2.09
N MET A 457 -12.88 -3.55 -0.99
CA MET A 457 -13.46 -3.63 0.35
C MET A 457 -13.50 -5.07 0.90
N VAL A 458 -12.44 -5.82 0.63
CA VAL A 458 -12.22 -7.17 1.13
C VAL A 458 -11.41 -7.07 2.41
N LYS A 459 -12.00 -7.53 3.52
CA LYS A 459 -11.27 -7.56 4.80
C LYS A 459 -10.18 -8.61 4.76
N TYR A 460 -9.10 -8.43 5.52
CA TYR A 460 -8.03 -9.43 5.62
C TYR A 460 -8.56 -10.82 6.00
N SER A 461 -9.58 -10.89 6.87
CA SER A 461 -10.22 -12.14 7.29
C SER A 461 -11.10 -12.79 6.21
N GLU A 462 -11.49 -12.05 5.17
CA GLU A 462 -12.30 -12.54 4.05
C GLU A 462 -11.42 -13.09 2.92
N GLN A 463 -10.14 -12.67 2.83
CA GLN A 463 -9.23 -13.03 1.73
C GLN A 463 -9.18 -14.54 1.48
N PHE A 464 -9.10 -15.35 2.55
CA PHE A 464 -9.00 -16.80 2.45
C PHE A 464 -10.27 -17.45 1.90
N ASP A 465 -11.46 -16.94 2.27
CA ASP A 465 -12.73 -17.47 1.76
C ASP A 465 -12.88 -17.20 0.26
N LEU A 466 -12.56 -15.97 -0.19
CA LEU A 466 -12.56 -15.64 -1.62
C LEU A 466 -11.54 -16.49 -2.38
N TRP A 467 -10.35 -16.66 -1.81
CA TRP A 467 -9.27 -17.45 -2.39
C TRP A 467 -9.68 -18.92 -2.57
N LYS A 468 -10.24 -19.53 -1.51
CA LYS A 468 -10.75 -20.90 -1.53
C LYS A 468 -11.86 -21.06 -2.58
N LYS A 469 -12.82 -20.13 -2.64
CA LYS A 469 -13.92 -20.17 -3.62
C LYS A 469 -13.44 -20.01 -5.06
N LEU A 470 -12.37 -19.24 -5.28
CA LEU A 470 -11.75 -19.11 -6.60
C LEU A 470 -11.13 -20.45 -7.04
N LEU A 471 -10.44 -21.14 -6.14
CA LEU A 471 -9.72 -22.39 -6.42
C LEU A 471 -10.56 -23.66 -6.41
N ASP A 472 -11.75 -23.66 -5.80
CA ASP A 472 -12.54 -24.89 -5.57
C ASP A 472 -12.85 -25.64 -6.88
N GLY A 473 -12.83 -24.99 -8.05
CA GLY A 473 -12.90 -25.63 -9.37
C GLY A 473 -14.23 -26.34 -9.69
N LYS A 474 -15.09 -26.55 -8.68
CA LYS A 474 -16.38 -27.24 -8.75
C LYS A 474 -17.49 -26.37 -9.31
N SER A 475 -17.35 -25.05 -9.22
CA SER A 475 -18.37 -24.12 -9.70
C SER A 475 -18.21 -23.88 -11.20
N LYS A 476 -19.09 -24.50 -12.00
CA LYS A 476 -19.25 -24.17 -13.42
C LYS A 476 -20.10 -22.91 -13.55
N CYS A 477 -19.47 -21.79 -13.87
CA CYS A 477 -20.15 -20.54 -14.09
C CYS A 477 -20.64 -20.48 -15.53
N LYS A 478 -21.96 -20.57 -15.69
CA LYS A 478 -22.64 -20.45 -16.99
C LYS A 478 -22.43 -19.08 -17.61
#